data_AF-A0A665THR6-F1
#
_entry.id   AF-A0A665THR6-F1
#
_cell.length_a   1.000
_cell.length_b   1.000
_cell.length_c   1.000
_cell.angle_alpha   90.00
_cell.angle_beta   90.00
_cell.angle_gamma   90.00
#
_symmetry.space_group_name_H-M   'P 1'
#
loop_
_entity.id
_entity.type
_entity.pdbx_description
1 polymer ?
#
loop_
_entity_poly.entity_id
_entity_poly.type
_entity_poly.pdbx_seq_one_letter_code
_entity_poly.pdbx_strand_id
1 'polypeptide(L)'
;MTRDGELSYKVVHWDENLLRSAGKTPASLLFNIQCSDDAVSQLHFPHCEKELSPLSEGLSVVHISDGGMDVLHPKEITETHVIVDVPHLSCFGLAWNIRKLWKFGKTINGQILLFQQREDTMQSQKLNVFLLPDNVPLLEVKAYLQSAVSVEGQQAQVVHEYILAPSTCDLIRGQKYSVDCSEADRVQPLSATFDCKYGPNFHPTFEIRLNKSKKGATVIVKDKEKTHVWDYHVELTASASSCTVVSNQPPDNEADTLPAAAGGGEGPRQSGKSVLKRGPEEESLLSVQTEFIDRVSAPVLKYLELVLHTNRVINDREMESNQTKTRTDKAHSLINMVLKKGNKACRILIETFREQDPFLYELLFVNQEQKKTVGQ
;
A
#
# COMPACT_ATOMS: atom_id res chain seq x y z
N MET A 1 37.33 -31.10 -17.63
CA MET A 1 37.08 -29.90 -18.45
C MET A 1 35.95 -29.16 -17.79
N THR A 2 36.21 -27.98 -17.23
CA THR A 2 35.16 -27.03 -16.83
C THR A 2 34.63 -26.37 -18.08
N ARG A 3 33.32 -26.42 -18.31
CA ARG A 3 32.64 -25.64 -19.35
C ARG A 3 32.00 -24.44 -18.68
N ASP A 4 32.05 -23.29 -19.34
CA ASP A 4 31.32 -22.11 -18.91
C ASP A 4 29.83 -22.37 -19.18
N GLY A 5 29.02 -22.34 -18.13
CA GLY A 5 27.57 -22.47 -18.23
C GLY A 5 26.91 -21.09 -18.15
N GLU A 6 25.87 -20.86 -18.95
CA GLU A 6 25.08 -19.63 -18.88
C GLU A 6 23.92 -19.82 -17.91
N LEU A 7 23.81 -18.91 -16.94
CA LEU A 7 22.68 -18.83 -16.01
C LEU A 7 21.90 -17.55 -16.32
N SER A 8 20.63 -17.69 -16.65
CA SER A 8 19.73 -16.56 -16.83
C SER A 8 18.64 -16.59 -15.77
N TYR A 9 18.19 -15.42 -15.35
CA TYR A 9 17.02 -15.29 -14.50
C TYR A 9 16.19 -14.06 -14.88
N LYS A 10 14.91 -14.11 -14.51
CA LYS A 10 14.00 -12.97 -14.61
C LYS A 10 13.09 -12.91 -13.40
N VAL A 11 12.80 -11.71 -12.92
CA VAL A 11 11.77 -11.52 -11.89
C VAL A 11 10.40 -11.74 -12.52
N VAL A 12 9.62 -12.60 -11.90
CA VAL A 12 8.25 -12.93 -12.29
C VAL A 12 7.31 -12.63 -11.14
N HIS A 13 6.00 -12.65 -11.43
CA HIS A 13 4.99 -12.29 -10.45
C HIS A 13 4.59 -13.52 -9.64
N TRP A 14 4.37 -13.32 -8.34
CA TRP A 14 3.73 -14.32 -7.52
C TRP A 14 2.29 -14.56 -7.98
N ASP A 15 1.89 -15.83 -8.07
CA ASP A 15 0.48 -16.20 -8.11
C ASP A 15 -0.09 -16.14 -6.68
N GLU A 16 -0.79 -15.04 -6.38
CA GLU A 16 -1.40 -14.78 -5.08
C GLU A 16 -2.46 -15.85 -4.70
N ASN A 17 -3.13 -16.46 -5.68
CA ASN A 17 -4.10 -17.52 -5.39
C ASN A 17 -3.40 -18.81 -4.97
N LEU A 18 -2.30 -19.14 -5.65
CA LEU A 18 -1.46 -20.30 -5.34
C LEU A 18 -0.78 -20.16 -3.97
N LEU A 19 -0.25 -18.98 -3.64
CA LEU A 19 0.28 -18.70 -2.31
C LEU A 19 -0.80 -18.81 -1.24
N ARG A 20 -1.98 -18.23 -1.48
CA ARG A 20 -3.08 -18.26 -0.52
C ARG A 20 -3.56 -19.69 -0.26
N SER A 21 -3.68 -20.53 -1.29
CA SER A 21 -4.09 -21.93 -1.13
C SER A 21 -3.04 -22.74 -0.34
N ALA A 22 -1.75 -22.44 -0.53
CA ALA A 22 -0.66 -23.03 0.24
C ALA A 22 -0.49 -22.42 1.65
N GLY A 23 -1.29 -21.42 2.02
CA GLY A 23 -1.17 -20.71 3.28
C GLY A 23 0.18 -19.99 3.42
N LYS A 24 0.62 -19.32 2.35
CA LYS A 24 1.90 -18.62 2.25
C LYS A 24 1.70 -17.13 1.94
N THR A 25 2.70 -16.31 2.25
CA THR A 25 2.80 -14.91 1.79
C THR A 25 4.24 -14.62 1.34
N PRO A 26 4.46 -13.78 0.32
CA PRO A 26 5.81 -13.52 -0.19
C PRO A 26 6.80 -13.03 0.88
N ALA A 27 8.03 -13.50 0.81
CA ALA A 27 9.17 -13.08 1.63
C ALA A 27 10.36 -12.58 0.78
N SER A 28 10.25 -12.68 -0.54
CA SER A 28 11.19 -12.14 -1.52
C SER A 28 10.48 -11.95 -2.86
N LEU A 29 11.21 -11.46 -3.86
CA LEU A 29 10.83 -11.61 -5.27
C LEU A 29 10.79 -13.09 -5.69
N LEU A 30 10.05 -13.37 -6.76
CA LEU A 30 10.03 -14.67 -7.43
C LEU A 30 10.91 -14.61 -8.67
N PHE A 31 11.86 -15.54 -8.79
CA PHE A 31 12.84 -15.60 -9.86
C PHE A 31 12.59 -16.83 -10.71
N ASN A 32 12.33 -16.64 -12.01
CA ASN A 32 12.38 -17.73 -12.98
C ASN A 32 13.83 -17.89 -13.44
N ILE A 33 14.45 -19.01 -13.08
CA ILE A 33 15.87 -19.30 -13.26
C ILE A 33 16.01 -20.40 -14.31
N GLN A 34 16.95 -20.24 -15.24
CA GLN A 34 17.21 -21.18 -16.32
C GLN A 34 18.72 -21.33 -16.55
N CYS A 35 19.18 -22.55 -16.82
CA CYS A 35 20.58 -22.84 -17.14
C CYS A 35 20.65 -23.80 -18.33
N SER A 36 21.63 -23.60 -19.21
CA SER A 36 21.83 -24.40 -20.43
C SER A 36 22.29 -25.84 -20.16
N ASP A 37 22.99 -26.08 -19.04
CA ASP A 37 23.76 -27.30 -18.82
C ASP A 37 23.40 -28.04 -17.51
N ASP A 38 22.24 -27.74 -16.90
CA ASP A 38 21.77 -28.30 -15.62
C ASP A 38 22.84 -28.30 -14.50
N ALA A 39 23.78 -27.35 -14.57
CA ALA A 39 24.95 -27.29 -13.70
C ALA A 39 24.64 -26.74 -12.28
N VAL A 40 23.42 -26.20 -12.08
CA VAL A 40 23.02 -25.58 -10.82
C VAL A 40 22.41 -26.63 -9.90
N SER A 41 23.13 -26.96 -8.82
CA SER A 41 22.66 -27.89 -7.79
C SER A 41 22.13 -27.20 -6.53
N GLN A 42 22.44 -25.91 -6.34
CA GLN A 42 22.11 -25.17 -5.12
C GLN A 42 21.84 -23.69 -5.42
N LEU A 43 20.86 -23.12 -4.72
CA LEU A 43 20.52 -21.70 -4.77
C LEU A 43 20.58 -21.06 -3.39
N HIS A 44 20.96 -19.79 -3.38
CA HIS A 44 21.14 -18.97 -2.19
C HIS A 44 20.25 -17.73 -2.33
N PHE A 45 19.20 -17.64 -1.53
CA PHE A 45 18.22 -16.55 -1.60
C PHE A 45 18.41 -15.57 -0.45
N PRO A 46 18.60 -14.26 -0.73
CA PRO A 46 18.74 -13.27 0.32
C PRO A 46 17.43 -13.09 1.10
N HIS A 47 17.54 -12.93 2.42
CA HIS A 47 16.42 -12.64 3.31
C HIS A 47 16.70 -11.47 4.22
N CYS A 48 15.63 -10.86 4.73
CA CYS A 48 15.68 -9.71 5.61
C CYS A 48 15.48 -10.05 7.11
N GLU A 49 15.50 -11.33 7.51
CA GLU A 49 15.29 -11.73 8.91
C GLU A 49 16.46 -11.32 9.82
N LYS A 50 16.17 -10.71 10.97
CA LYS A 50 17.17 -10.44 12.03
C LYS A 50 17.29 -11.53 13.08
N GLU A 51 16.20 -12.21 13.42
CA GLU A 51 16.18 -13.21 14.48
C GLU A 51 16.24 -14.62 13.90
N LEU A 52 17.43 -15.20 13.87
CA LEU A 52 17.63 -16.63 13.63
C LEU A 52 17.32 -17.44 14.90
N SER A 53 16.08 -17.36 15.40
CA SER A 53 15.64 -18.32 16.41
C SER A 53 15.59 -19.72 15.80
N PRO A 54 15.80 -20.81 16.58
CA PRO A 54 15.60 -22.20 16.10
C PRO A 54 14.18 -22.50 15.59
N LEU A 55 13.27 -21.52 15.71
CA LEU A 55 11.91 -21.44 15.16
C LEU A 55 11.81 -20.62 13.85
N SER A 56 12.88 -20.49 13.06
CA SER A 56 12.83 -19.98 11.67
C SER A 56 11.92 -20.79 10.73
N GLU A 57 11.19 -21.78 11.28
CA GLU A 57 10.00 -22.50 10.80
C GLU A 57 8.88 -21.64 10.14
N GLY A 58 9.11 -20.35 9.92
CA GLY A 58 8.23 -19.48 9.16
C GLY A 58 8.65 -19.30 7.70
N LEU A 59 9.95 -19.27 7.42
CA LEU A 59 10.50 -19.00 6.09
C LEU A 59 10.74 -20.31 5.35
N SER A 60 10.36 -20.33 4.08
CA SER A 60 10.47 -21.51 3.23
C SER A 60 10.80 -21.09 1.82
N VAL A 61 11.49 -21.97 1.09
CA VAL A 61 11.66 -21.80 -0.35
C VAL A 61 10.44 -22.38 -1.04
N VAL A 62 9.86 -21.59 -1.91
CA VAL A 62 8.78 -22.00 -2.81
C VAL A 62 9.40 -22.26 -4.18
N HIS A 63 8.99 -23.38 -4.77
CA HIS A 63 9.36 -23.80 -6.11
C HIS A 63 8.08 -23.96 -6.94
N ILE A 64 7.99 -23.27 -8.07
CA ILE A 64 6.82 -23.28 -8.95
C ILE A 64 7.25 -23.74 -10.34
N SER A 65 6.73 -24.89 -10.76
CA SER A 65 6.93 -25.50 -12.07
C SER A 65 5.59 -25.81 -12.74
N ASP A 66 5.63 -26.44 -13.91
CA ASP A 66 4.43 -26.92 -14.60
C ASP A 66 3.61 -27.92 -13.76
N GLY A 67 4.26 -28.57 -12.78
CA GLY A 67 3.63 -29.46 -11.81
C GLY A 67 2.89 -28.75 -10.67
N GLY A 68 2.98 -27.43 -10.59
CA GLY A 68 2.39 -26.61 -9.54
C GLY A 68 3.43 -26.08 -8.55
N MET A 69 2.99 -25.85 -7.31
CA MET A 69 3.80 -25.26 -6.25
C MET A 69 4.25 -26.32 -5.24
N ASP A 70 5.56 -26.40 -5.02
CA ASP A 70 6.19 -27.17 -3.97
C ASP A 70 6.81 -26.24 -2.92
N VAL A 71 6.91 -26.74 -1.68
CA VAL A 71 7.64 -26.08 -0.60
C VAL A 71 8.90 -26.90 -0.32
N LEU A 72 10.04 -26.32 -0.65
CA LEU A 72 11.34 -26.93 -0.41
C LEU A 72 11.83 -26.58 0.99
N HIS A 73 12.45 -27.57 1.64
CA HIS A 73 13.07 -27.37 2.95
C HIS A 73 14.46 -26.75 2.75
N PRO A 74 14.76 -25.63 3.42
CA PRO A 74 16.11 -25.08 3.45
C PRO A 74 17.11 -26.12 3.96
N LYS A 75 18.27 -26.18 3.31
CA LYS A 75 19.44 -26.90 3.81
C LYS A 75 20.07 -26.16 4.98
N GLU A 76 20.12 -24.83 4.86
CA GLU A 76 20.69 -23.93 5.84
C GLU A 76 20.01 -22.56 5.72
N ILE A 77 19.86 -21.87 6.86
CA ILE A 77 19.44 -20.47 6.92
C ILE A 77 20.52 -19.74 7.70
N THR A 78 21.26 -18.88 7.00
CA THR A 78 22.33 -18.04 7.56
C THR A 78 21.75 -16.71 8.04
N GLU A 79 22.58 -15.74 8.43
CA GLU A 79 22.11 -14.39 8.80
C GLU A 79 21.54 -13.60 7.62
N THR A 80 21.87 -13.99 6.39
CA THR A 80 21.55 -13.21 5.19
C THR A 80 20.92 -14.02 4.08
N HIS A 81 21.06 -15.34 4.08
CA HIS A 81 20.66 -16.21 2.96
C HIS A 81 20.00 -17.51 3.43
N VAL A 82 18.98 -17.93 2.66
CA VAL A 82 18.43 -19.29 2.67
C VAL A 82 19.10 -20.11 1.58
N ILE A 83 19.68 -21.24 1.95
CA ILE A 83 20.38 -22.15 1.04
C ILE A 83 19.49 -23.37 0.79
N VAL A 84 19.30 -23.74 -0.47
CA VAL A 84 18.42 -24.86 -0.87
C VAL A 84 19.03 -25.65 -2.01
N ASP A 85 18.95 -26.97 -1.92
CA ASP A 85 19.33 -27.86 -3.02
C ASP A 85 18.19 -27.90 -4.05
N VAL A 86 18.53 -27.78 -5.33
CA VAL A 86 17.56 -27.57 -6.40
C VAL A 86 17.26 -28.87 -7.13
N PRO A 87 15.99 -29.31 -7.20
CA PRO A 87 15.64 -30.53 -7.93
C PRO A 87 15.70 -30.35 -9.45
N HIS A 88 15.25 -29.19 -9.95
CA HIS A 88 15.35 -28.73 -11.34
C HIS A 88 15.08 -27.23 -11.38
N LEU A 89 15.55 -26.53 -12.43
CA LEU A 89 15.40 -25.08 -12.54
C LEU A 89 14.00 -24.68 -13.06
N SER A 90 13.40 -23.67 -12.41
CA SER A 90 12.09 -23.10 -12.72
C SER A 90 11.91 -21.78 -11.93
N CYS A 91 10.71 -21.49 -11.41
CA CYS A 91 10.46 -20.34 -10.56
C CYS A 91 10.74 -20.63 -9.08
N PHE A 92 11.53 -19.78 -8.43
CA PHE A 92 11.88 -19.89 -7.02
C PHE A 92 11.76 -18.57 -6.28
N GLY A 93 11.32 -18.63 -5.03
CA GLY A 93 11.26 -17.47 -4.15
C GLY A 93 11.05 -17.86 -2.70
N LEU A 94 11.24 -16.92 -1.79
CA LEU A 94 10.99 -17.12 -0.37
C LEU A 94 9.54 -16.77 -0.03
N ALA A 95 8.95 -17.57 0.85
CA ALA A 95 7.62 -17.29 1.38
C ALA A 95 7.51 -17.62 2.87
N TRP A 96 6.71 -16.81 3.55
CA TRP A 96 6.34 -16.97 4.95
C TRP A 96 5.07 -17.81 5.11
N ASN A 97 4.98 -18.58 6.20
CA ASN A 97 3.76 -19.26 6.61
C ASN A 97 2.68 -18.29 7.12
N ILE A 98 1.49 -18.28 6.48
CA ILE A 98 0.36 -17.39 6.82
C ILE A 98 -0.22 -17.72 8.19
N ARG A 99 -0.22 -19.00 8.62
CA ARG A 99 -0.73 -19.40 9.95
C ARG A 99 0.13 -18.87 11.10
N LYS A 100 1.35 -18.38 10.82
CA LYS A 100 2.24 -17.73 11.78
C LYS A 100 2.17 -16.20 11.70
N LEU A 101 1.06 -15.63 11.22
CA LEU A 101 0.77 -14.17 11.11
C LEU A 101 0.71 -13.41 12.44
N TRP A 102 1.31 -13.93 13.52
CA TRP A 102 1.58 -13.15 14.72
C TRP A 102 2.88 -12.30 14.60
N LYS A 103 3.45 -12.18 13.39
CA LYS A 103 4.67 -11.42 13.10
C LYS A 103 4.44 -9.92 12.80
N PHE A 104 3.30 -9.34 13.18
CA PHE A 104 3.22 -7.88 13.36
C PHE A 104 4.20 -7.49 14.46
N GLY A 105 5.03 -6.47 14.24
CA GLY A 105 6.03 -6.07 15.22
C GLY A 105 7.39 -6.76 15.12
N LYS A 106 7.62 -7.64 14.13
CA LYS A 106 8.98 -8.15 13.87
C LYS A 106 9.83 -7.12 13.15
N THR A 107 11.04 -6.92 13.68
CA THR A 107 12.10 -6.15 13.03
C THR A 107 12.76 -6.97 11.93
N ILE A 108 12.98 -6.33 10.79
CA ILE A 108 13.71 -6.86 9.64
C ILE A 108 14.87 -5.93 9.29
N ASN A 109 15.82 -6.46 8.52
CA ASN A 109 16.76 -5.63 7.77
C ASN A 109 16.00 -4.91 6.65
N GLY A 110 15.88 -3.60 6.79
CA GLY A 110 15.25 -2.72 5.82
C GLY A 110 16.27 -1.91 5.05
N GLN A 111 15.77 -1.23 4.02
CA GLN A 111 16.50 -0.23 3.27
C GLN A 111 15.63 1.00 3.01
N ILE A 112 16.27 2.17 3.03
CA ILE A 112 15.69 3.43 2.57
C ILE A 112 16.37 3.85 1.27
N LEU A 113 15.59 3.97 0.20
CA LEU A 113 16.08 4.42 -1.09
C LEU A 113 15.51 5.80 -1.42
N LEU A 114 16.37 6.66 -1.96
CA LEU A 114 16.06 8.02 -2.34
C LEU A 114 16.16 8.19 -3.86
N PHE A 115 15.12 8.78 -4.45
CA PHE A 115 15.11 9.13 -5.87
C PHE A 115 14.63 10.56 -6.07
N GLN A 116 15.47 11.39 -6.68
CA GLN A 116 15.06 12.72 -7.13
C GLN A 116 14.32 12.58 -8.46
N GLN A 117 13.06 13.03 -8.50
CA GLN A 117 12.30 13.14 -9.74
C GLN A 117 12.55 14.53 -10.33
N ARG A 118 13.05 14.56 -11.57
CA ARG A 118 13.27 15.78 -12.35
C ARG A 118 12.32 15.80 -13.53
N GLU A 119 11.65 16.93 -13.69
CA GLU A 119 10.78 17.24 -14.81
C GLU A 119 10.90 18.74 -15.10
N ASP A 120 11.16 19.11 -16.35
CA ASP A 120 11.55 20.48 -16.72
C ASP A 120 10.45 21.52 -16.42
N THR A 121 9.19 21.10 -16.44
CA THR A 121 8.01 21.94 -16.23
C THR A 121 7.62 22.09 -14.75
N MET A 122 8.11 21.21 -13.87
CA MET A 122 7.77 21.24 -12.44
C MET A 122 8.29 22.52 -11.81
N GLN A 123 7.52 23.21 -10.95
CA GLN A 123 7.98 24.39 -10.21
C GLN A 123 8.65 24.05 -8.86
N SER A 124 8.59 22.78 -8.46
CA SER A 124 9.18 22.23 -7.24
C SER A 124 10.06 21.03 -7.55
N GLN A 125 11.10 20.80 -6.74
CA GLN A 125 11.86 19.56 -6.75
C GLN A 125 11.07 18.48 -5.99
N LYS A 126 11.09 17.25 -6.50
CA LYS A 126 10.41 16.11 -5.88
C LYS A 126 11.43 15.04 -5.50
N LEU A 127 11.38 14.62 -4.23
CA LEU A 127 12.19 13.53 -3.71
C LEU A 127 11.28 12.39 -3.25
N ASN A 128 11.45 11.21 -3.83
CA ASN A 128 10.75 10.00 -3.48
C ASN A 128 11.57 9.20 -2.47
N VAL A 129 10.92 8.80 -1.38
CA VAL A 129 11.51 7.99 -0.31
C VAL A 129 10.82 6.63 -0.29
N PHE A 130 11.59 5.56 -0.40
CA PHE A 130 11.11 4.18 -0.38
C PHE A 130 11.58 3.50 0.89
N LEU A 131 10.65 2.93 1.65
CA LEU A 131 10.96 1.99 2.73
C LEU A 131 10.68 0.58 2.19
N LEU A 132 11.72 -0.24 2.06
CA LEU A 132 11.65 -1.57 1.49
C LEU A 132 12.40 -2.59 2.37
N PRO A 133 12.07 -3.89 2.30
CA PRO A 133 12.97 -4.95 2.75
C PRO A 133 14.32 -4.87 2.03
N ASP A 134 15.43 -5.16 2.71
CA ASP A 134 16.78 -5.13 2.12
C ASP A 134 16.97 -6.13 0.96
N ASN A 135 16.21 -7.22 0.95
CA ASN A 135 16.23 -8.25 -0.08
C ASN A 135 15.39 -7.89 -1.33
N VAL A 136 14.96 -6.63 -1.47
CA VAL A 136 14.45 -6.06 -2.73
C VAL A 136 15.62 -5.41 -3.48
N PRO A 137 16.03 -5.90 -4.66
CA PRO A 137 17.16 -5.33 -5.38
C PRO A 137 16.87 -3.91 -5.91
N LEU A 138 17.81 -2.98 -5.72
CA LEU A 138 17.74 -1.62 -6.26
C LEU A 138 17.47 -1.58 -7.78
N LEU A 139 18.02 -2.55 -8.53
CA LEU A 139 17.85 -2.64 -9.98
C LEU A 139 16.38 -2.83 -10.38
N GLU A 140 15.60 -3.58 -9.60
CA GLU A 140 14.17 -3.80 -9.86
C GLU A 140 13.36 -2.53 -9.60
N VAL A 141 13.71 -1.78 -8.55
CA VAL A 141 13.08 -0.48 -8.26
C VAL A 141 13.40 0.53 -9.36
N LYS A 142 14.65 0.56 -9.85
CA LYS A 142 15.06 1.41 -10.98
C LYS A 142 14.31 1.05 -12.27
N ALA A 143 14.22 -0.23 -12.61
CA ALA A 143 13.51 -0.71 -13.79
C ALA A 143 12.03 -0.33 -13.75
N TYR A 144 11.38 -0.49 -12.59
CA TYR A 144 10.00 -0.06 -12.37
C TYR A 144 9.82 1.44 -12.63
N LEU A 145 10.66 2.29 -12.04
CA LEU A 145 10.58 3.75 -12.21
C LEU A 145 10.84 4.19 -13.66
N GLN A 146 11.72 3.52 -14.39
CA GLN A 146 11.96 3.79 -15.81
C GLN A 146 10.75 3.43 -16.68
N SER A 147 10.09 2.30 -16.38
CA SER A 147 8.93 1.84 -17.15
C SER A 147 7.71 2.76 -16.98
N ALA A 148 7.52 3.34 -15.80
CA ALA A 148 6.38 4.22 -15.50
C ALA A 148 6.40 5.55 -16.28
N VAL A 149 7.54 5.92 -16.87
CA VAL A 149 7.73 7.19 -17.62
C VAL A 149 7.29 7.07 -19.09
N SER A 150 7.04 5.84 -19.58
CA SER A 150 6.68 5.60 -20.99
C SER A 150 5.16 5.63 -21.19
N VAL A 151 4.55 6.83 -21.17
CA VAL A 151 3.20 7.03 -21.72
C VAL A 151 3.31 7.90 -22.97
N GLU A 152 2.84 7.34 -24.09
CA GLU A 152 2.94 7.91 -25.43
C GLU A 152 2.28 9.30 -25.53
N GLY A 153 3.01 10.28 -26.07
CA GLY A 153 2.40 11.40 -26.79
C GLY A 153 2.83 12.83 -26.42
N GLN A 154 3.52 13.09 -25.32
CA GLN A 154 3.94 14.47 -24.99
C GLN A 154 5.26 14.56 -24.21
N GLN A 155 6.08 15.50 -24.68
CA GLN A 155 7.52 15.67 -24.45
C GLN A 155 7.82 16.32 -23.08
N ALA A 156 7.70 15.57 -21.99
CA ALA A 156 8.37 15.87 -20.73
C ALA A 156 9.09 14.62 -20.26
N GLN A 157 10.43 14.58 -20.38
CA GLN A 157 11.22 13.48 -19.84
C GLN A 157 11.24 13.57 -18.32
N VAL A 158 10.39 12.79 -17.66
CA VAL A 158 10.48 12.59 -16.21
C VAL A 158 11.66 11.67 -15.94
N VAL A 159 12.71 12.20 -15.31
CA VAL A 159 13.90 11.42 -14.96
C VAL A 159 13.87 11.14 -13.46
N HIS A 160 14.00 9.86 -13.09
CA HIS A 160 14.18 9.43 -11.71
C HIS A 160 15.66 9.16 -11.45
N GLU A 161 16.33 10.07 -10.76
CA GLU A 161 17.74 9.98 -10.42
C GLU A 161 17.92 9.36 -9.04
N TYR A 162 18.63 8.23 -8.98
CA TYR A 162 18.95 7.56 -7.72
C TYR A 162 20.02 8.36 -6.95
N ILE A 163 19.73 8.68 -5.70
CA ILE A 163 20.69 9.31 -4.79
C ILE A 163 21.38 8.21 -3.99
N LEU A 164 22.70 8.10 -4.14
CA LEU A 164 23.50 7.16 -3.37
C LEU A 164 23.60 7.66 -1.91
N ALA A 165 22.94 6.95 -1.00
CA ALA A 165 22.95 7.18 0.43
C ALA A 165 23.19 5.86 1.17
N PRO A 166 23.73 5.87 2.41
CA PRO A 166 23.65 4.71 3.30
C PRO A 166 22.19 4.31 3.46
N SER A 167 21.80 3.11 3.02
CA SER A 167 20.38 2.74 2.93
C SER A 167 19.91 1.82 4.04
N THR A 168 20.81 1.03 4.65
CA THR A 168 20.46 0.01 5.64
C THR A 168 19.83 0.62 6.90
N CYS A 169 18.72 0.04 7.34
CA CYS A 169 18.03 0.44 8.57
C CYS A 169 17.20 -0.71 9.14
N ASP A 170 16.61 -0.49 10.31
CA ASP A 170 15.72 -1.45 10.96
C ASP A 170 14.26 -1.05 10.73
N LEU A 171 13.49 -1.93 10.10
CA LEU A 171 12.07 -1.70 9.83
C LEU A 171 11.20 -2.76 10.51
N ILE A 172 10.05 -2.34 11.03
CA ILE A 172 9.12 -3.19 11.75
C ILE A 172 7.88 -3.39 10.90
N ARG A 173 7.56 -4.65 10.58
CA ARG A 173 6.39 -4.97 9.75
C ARG A 173 5.08 -4.54 10.44
N GLY A 174 4.23 -3.85 9.68
CA GLY A 174 2.95 -3.31 10.10
C GLY A 174 3.05 -2.04 10.96
N GLN A 175 4.25 -1.50 11.16
CA GLN A 175 4.44 -0.26 11.91
C GLN A 175 4.26 0.97 11.02
N LYS A 176 3.72 2.05 11.60
CA LYS A 176 3.67 3.36 10.94
C LYS A 176 5.01 4.08 11.06
N TYR A 177 5.43 4.67 9.95
CA TYR A 177 6.57 5.56 9.84
C TYR A 177 6.11 6.93 9.35
N SER A 178 6.90 7.96 9.62
CA SER A 178 6.74 9.30 9.07
C SER A 178 8.09 9.83 8.60
N VAL A 179 8.07 10.73 7.62
CA VAL A 179 9.25 11.45 7.18
C VAL A 179 9.18 12.90 7.64
N ASP A 180 10.27 13.39 8.19
CA ASP A 180 10.47 14.79 8.52
C ASP A 180 11.55 15.38 7.62
N CYS A 181 11.30 16.60 7.15
CA CYS A 181 12.18 17.36 6.28
C CYS A 181 11.85 18.84 6.44
N SER A 182 12.66 19.55 7.22
CA SER A 182 12.40 20.94 7.61
C SER A 182 12.44 21.92 6.43
N GLU A 183 13.14 21.54 5.37
CA GLU A 183 13.35 22.32 4.16
C GLU A 183 12.20 22.16 3.17
N ALA A 184 11.31 21.18 3.38
CA ALA A 184 10.22 20.83 2.48
C ALA A 184 9.02 21.76 2.62
N ASP A 185 8.39 22.06 1.47
CA ASP A 185 7.09 22.72 1.43
C ASP A 185 5.98 21.74 1.81
N ARG A 186 6.17 20.45 1.49
CA ARG A 186 5.19 19.40 1.76
C ARG A 186 5.87 18.02 1.83
N VAL A 187 5.44 17.23 2.81
CA VAL A 187 5.73 15.79 2.88
C VAL A 187 4.40 15.04 2.84
N GLN A 188 4.30 14.00 2.01
CA GLN A 188 3.08 13.19 1.91
C GLN A 188 3.37 11.71 1.64
N PRO A 189 2.56 10.78 2.18
CA PRO A 189 1.55 11.01 3.21
C PRO A 189 2.21 11.45 4.54
N LEU A 190 1.42 11.95 5.50
CA LEU A 190 1.94 12.33 6.83
C LEU A 190 2.57 11.14 7.57
N SER A 191 2.01 9.96 7.36
CA SER A 191 2.55 8.69 7.84
C SER A 191 2.12 7.56 6.92
N ALA A 192 2.91 6.51 6.83
CA ALA A 192 2.58 5.29 6.08
C ALA A 192 2.91 4.05 6.91
N THR A 193 2.09 3.02 6.78
CA THR A 193 2.40 1.70 7.36
C THR A 193 3.44 1.01 6.48
N PHE A 194 4.52 0.53 7.09
CA PHE A 194 5.51 -0.30 6.42
C PHE A 194 5.03 -1.75 6.36
N ASP A 195 5.01 -2.30 5.16
CA ASP A 195 4.82 -3.72 4.91
C ASP A 195 5.88 -4.20 3.93
N CYS A 196 6.25 -5.47 4.04
CA CYS A 196 7.19 -6.11 3.13
C CYS A 196 6.56 -6.23 1.74
N LYS A 197 7.01 -5.40 0.78
CA LYS A 197 6.53 -5.39 -0.61
C LYS A 197 7.59 -5.98 -1.53
N TYR A 198 7.20 -6.97 -2.33
CA TYR A 198 8.07 -7.69 -3.26
C TYR A 198 7.54 -7.56 -4.70
N GLY A 199 7.12 -6.34 -5.06
CA GLY A 199 6.58 -6.04 -6.38
C GLY A 199 5.14 -6.56 -6.59
N PRO A 200 4.65 -6.50 -7.83
CA PRO A 200 5.38 -6.00 -9.01
C PRO A 200 5.52 -4.47 -9.05
N ASN A 201 4.73 -3.76 -8.24
CA ASN A 201 4.74 -2.31 -8.19
C ASN A 201 5.60 -1.82 -7.02
N PHE A 202 6.60 -0.99 -7.32
CA PHE A 202 7.40 -0.31 -6.32
C PHE A 202 7.01 1.16 -6.24
N HIS A 203 5.98 1.46 -5.45
CA HIS A 203 5.57 2.86 -5.22
C HIS A 203 6.41 3.50 -4.10
N PRO A 204 6.77 4.79 -4.22
CA PRO A 204 7.36 5.55 -3.12
C PRO A 204 6.49 5.44 -1.87
N THR A 205 7.13 5.29 -0.71
CA THR A 205 6.43 5.32 0.58
C THR A 205 6.08 6.76 0.97
N PHE A 206 6.98 7.70 0.69
CA PHE A 206 6.78 9.13 0.88
C PHE A 206 7.26 9.93 -0.33
N GLU A 207 6.64 11.07 -0.53
CA GLU A 207 7.01 12.12 -1.46
C GLU A 207 7.29 13.39 -0.67
N ILE A 208 8.46 13.98 -0.90
CA ILE A 208 8.87 15.27 -0.34
C ILE A 208 8.90 16.27 -1.51
N ARG A 209 8.20 17.39 -1.37
CA ARG A 209 8.25 18.52 -2.30
C ARG A 209 9.05 19.65 -1.69
N LEU A 210 10.04 20.11 -2.46
CA LEU A 210 11.00 21.12 -2.08
C LEU A 210 10.94 22.26 -3.08
N ASN A 211 11.14 23.49 -2.61
CA ASN A 211 11.29 24.63 -3.49
C ASN A 211 12.53 24.46 -4.39
N LYS A 212 12.45 24.87 -5.66
CA LYS A 212 13.57 24.80 -6.62
C LYS A 212 14.86 25.49 -6.18
N SER A 213 14.77 26.49 -5.32
CA SER A 213 15.94 27.22 -4.79
C SER A 213 16.75 26.43 -3.77
N LYS A 214 16.19 25.35 -3.19
CA LYS A 214 16.89 24.51 -2.22
C LYS A 214 17.99 23.70 -2.92
N LYS A 215 19.18 23.73 -2.34
CA LYS A 215 20.36 22.97 -2.81
C LYS A 215 20.59 21.67 -2.04
N GLY A 216 19.94 21.53 -0.89
CA GLY A 216 20.00 20.32 -0.09
C GLY A 216 18.81 20.26 0.86
N ALA A 217 18.56 19.06 1.38
CA ALA A 217 17.48 18.79 2.31
C ALA A 217 17.83 17.61 3.21
N THR A 218 17.52 17.73 4.49
CA THR A 218 17.70 16.64 5.45
C THR A 218 16.43 15.79 5.50
N VAL A 219 16.55 14.51 5.16
CA VAL A 219 15.45 13.54 5.23
C VAL A 219 15.62 12.71 6.47
N ILE A 220 14.59 12.69 7.32
CA ILE A 220 14.60 11.94 8.59
C ILE A 220 13.40 11.01 8.60
N VAL A 221 13.64 9.70 8.67
CA VAL A 221 12.59 8.68 8.86
C VAL A 221 12.42 8.44 10.36
N LYS A 222 11.19 8.61 10.84
CA LYS A 222 10.80 8.43 12.23
C LYS A 222 9.81 7.30 12.37
N ASP A 223 9.91 6.54 13.46
CA ASP A 223 8.92 5.53 13.81
C ASP A 223 7.63 6.14 14.40
N LYS A 224 6.72 5.28 14.86
CA LYS A 224 5.46 5.67 15.51
C LYS A 224 5.65 6.44 16.82
N GLU A 225 6.79 6.24 17.50
CA GLU A 225 7.16 6.89 18.77
C GLU A 225 7.95 8.18 18.52
N LYS A 226 8.15 8.55 17.25
CA LYS A 226 8.93 9.69 16.77
C LYS A 226 10.44 9.56 17.01
N THR A 227 10.91 8.35 17.26
CA THR A 227 12.34 8.01 17.33
C THR A 227 12.95 8.10 15.93
N HIS A 228 14.17 8.64 15.84
CA HIS A 228 14.95 8.61 14.61
C HIS A 228 15.38 7.19 14.27
N VAL A 229 14.91 6.68 13.12
CA VAL A 229 15.26 5.36 12.60
C VAL A 229 16.38 5.45 11.57
N TRP A 230 16.36 6.53 10.79
CA TRP A 230 17.34 6.81 9.75
C TRP A 230 17.28 8.28 9.36
N ASP A 231 18.42 8.88 9.04
CA ASP A 231 18.47 10.22 8.47
C ASP A 231 19.63 10.39 7.49
N TYR A 232 19.45 11.32 6.56
CA TYR A 232 20.47 11.64 5.57
C TYR A 232 20.28 13.06 5.04
N HIS A 233 21.39 13.79 4.89
CA HIS A 233 21.40 15.06 4.18
C HIS A 233 21.61 14.84 2.68
N VAL A 234 20.61 15.18 1.89
CA VAL A 234 20.61 15.05 0.43
C VAL A 234 21.13 16.33 -0.20
N GLU A 235 22.11 16.23 -1.09
CA GLU A 235 22.43 17.29 -2.05
C GLU A 235 21.50 17.18 -3.26
N LEU A 236 20.82 18.26 -3.61
CA LEU A 236 19.83 18.30 -4.68
C LEU A 236 20.48 18.87 -5.93
N THR A 237 20.41 18.12 -7.03
CA THR A 237 20.93 18.60 -8.31
C THR A 237 20.00 19.66 -8.88
N ALA A 238 20.56 20.83 -9.21
CA ALA A 238 19.81 21.87 -9.91
C ALA A 238 19.47 21.41 -11.33
N SER A 239 18.26 21.70 -11.80
CA SER A 239 17.96 21.56 -13.23
C SER A 239 18.85 22.54 -14.00
N ALA A 240 19.57 22.06 -15.00
CA ALA A 240 20.44 22.89 -15.84
C ALA A 240 19.57 23.97 -16.50
N SER A 241 19.62 25.18 -15.95
CA SER A 241 18.85 26.31 -16.42
C SER A 241 19.58 26.93 -17.60
N SER A 242 19.06 26.77 -18.82
CA SER A 242 19.43 27.66 -19.92
C SER A 242 18.78 29.03 -19.68
N CYS A 243 19.61 30.07 -19.76
CA CYS A 243 19.22 31.45 -19.50
C CYS A 243 18.47 32.11 -20.66
N THR A 244 17.44 32.88 -20.29
CA THR A 244 16.95 34.16 -20.85
C THR A 244 16.52 34.26 -22.31
N VAL A 245 15.26 34.72 -22.54
CA VAL A 245 14.99 36.07 -23.08
C VAL A 245 13.70 36.62 -22.46
N VAL A 246 13.79 37.85 -21.94
CA VAL A 246 12.73 38.72 -21.44
C VAL A 246 11.97 39.35 -22.62
N SER A 247 10.64 39.48 -22.53
CA SER A 247 9.92 40.57 -23.20
C SER A 247 8.77 41.11 -22.33
N ASN A 248 8.95 42.36 -21.88
CA ASN A 248 7.94 43.33 -21.43
C ASN A 248 7.03 43.72 -22.64
N GLN A 249 5.78 44.21 -22.61
CA GLN A 249 4.91 44.90 -21.64
C GLN A 249 3.41 44.92 -22.19
N PRO A 250 2.39 45.46 -21.45
CA PRO A 250 0.90 45.27 -21.54
C PRO A 250 0.15 46.53 -22.09
N PRO A 251 -1.14 46.89 -21.75
CA PRO A 251 -2.34 46.22 -21.19
C PRO A 251 -3.64 46.48 -22.03
N ASP A 252 -4.85 46.05 -21.57
CA ASP A 252 -6.06 46.92 -21.46
C ASP A 252 -7.43 46.19 -21.25
N ASN A 253 -8.29 46.86 -20.44
CA ASN A 253 -9.77 46.83 -20.29
C ASN A 253 -10.43 45.69 -19.47
N GLU A 254 -10.98 45.91 -18.26
CA GLU A 254 -12.13 46.72 -17.74
C GLU A 254 -13.51 46.02 -17.73
N ALA A 255 -14.16 46.12 -16.55
CA ALA A 255 -15.60 46.13 -16.23
C ALA A 255 -16.45 44.84 -16.50
N ASP A 256 -17.49 44.43 -15.77
CA ASP A 256 -18.30 45.09 -14.73
C ASP A 256 -19.26 44.08 -14.04
N THR A 257 -19.70 44.44 -12.82
CA THR A 257 -21.05 44.27 -12.22
C THR A 257 -21.66 42.89 -11.83
N LEU A 258 -21.93 42.72 -10.53
CA LEU A 258 -22.98 41.90 -9.87
C LEU A 258 -24.28 42.77 -9.70
N PRO A 259 -25.53 42.24 -9.59
CA PRO A 259 -26.01 41.70 -8.30
C PRO A 259 -27.21 40.71 -8.24
N ALA A 260 -27.30 40.11 -7.04
CA ALA A 260 -28.33 39.47 -6.21
C ALA A 260 -29.85 39.43 -6.53
N ALA A 261 -30.50 38.38 -5.99
CA ALA A 261 -31.72 38.31 -5.12
C ALA A 261 -32.56 37.04 -5.44
N ALA A 262 -33.44 36.44 -4.62
CA ALA A 262 -33.72 36.27 -3.18
C ALA A 262 -35.04 35.43 -3.08
N GLY A 263 -35.26 34.71 -1.98
CA GLY A 263 -36.58 34.19 -1.52
C GLY A 263 -36.84 32.70 -1.76
N GLY A 264 -37.48 31.91 -0.88
CA GLY A 264 -38.12 32.13 0.42
C GLY A 264 -39.10 30.97 0.73
N GLY A 265 -39.33 30.69 2.03
CA GLY A 265 -40.40 29.83 2.60
C GLY A 265 -40.15 28.30 2.57
N GLU A 266 -40.65 27.44 3.46
CA GLU A 266 -41.32 27.49 4.76
C GLU A 266 -41.46 26.00 5.19
N GLY A 267 -41.27 25.63 6.47
CA GLY A 267 -41.67 24.29 6.99
C GLY A 267 -43.13 24.27 7.43
N PRO A 268 -43.60 23.40 8.35
CA PRO A 268 -43.11 22.07 8.81
C PRO A 268 -44.28 21.03 8.93
N ARG A 269 -43.99 19.79 9.36
CA ARG A 269 -44.66 19.12 10.52
C ARG A 269 -44.25 17.66 10.70
N GLN A 270 -44.10 17.32 11.99
CA GLN A 270 -43.65 16.08 12.59
C GLN A 270 -44.75 15.01 12.64
N SER A 271 -44.36 13.74 12.68
CA SER A 271 -45.15 12.67 13.30
C SER A 271 -44.20 11.73 14.04
N GLY A 272 -44.38 11.65 15.35
CA GLY A 272 -43.50 10.93 16.28
C GLY A 272 -43.74 9.42 16.29
N LYS A 273 -42.66 8.66 16.51
CA LYS A 273 -42.70 7.30 17.04
C LYS A 273 -41.60 7.12 18.07
N SER A 274 -42.02 6.67 19.25
CA SER A 274 -41.27 6.10 20.38
C SER A 274 -39.79 5.76 20.07
N VAL A 275 -38.89 6.61 20.54
CA VAL A 275 -37.44 6.48 20.36
C VAL A 275 -36.90 5.46 21.36
N LEU A 276 -36.66 4.23 20.90
CA LEU A 276 -35.53 3.46 21.42
C LEU A 276 -34.29 4.29 21.12
N LYS A 277 -33.56 4.78 22.14
CA LYS A 277 -32.36 5.59 21.94
C LYS A 277 -31.36 4.77 21.13
N ARG A 278 -31.31 5.08 19.83
CA ARG A 278 -30.38 4.54 18.85
C ARG A 278 -28.98 5.08 19.18
N GLY A 279 -27.96 4.23 19.14
CA GLY A 279 -26.60 4.69 19.37
C GLY A 279 -26.02 5.45 18.17
N PRO A 280 -24.92 6.20 18.36
CA PRO A 280 -24.37 7.07 17.31
C PRO A 280 -23.98 6.28 16.04
N GLU A 281 -23.43 5.07 16.20
CA GLU A 281 -23.02 4.22 15.08
C GLU A 281 -24.22 3.62 14.33
N GLU A 282 -25.34 3.36 15.01
CA GLU A 282 -26.59 2.97 14.35
C GLU A 282 -27.17 4.12 13.50
N GLU A 283 -27.02 5.37 13.93
CA GLU A 283 -27.45 6.56 13.16
C GLU A 283 -26.53 6.81 11.97
N SER A 284 -25.21 6.71 12.16
CA SER A 284 -24.24 6.82 11.07
C SER A 284 -24.46 5.76 10.00
N LEU A 285 -24.66 4.50 10.39
CA LEU A 285 -24.88 3.41 9.43
C LEU A 285 -26.21 3.57 8.66
N LEU A 286 -27.27 4.05 9.32
CA LEU A 286 -28.52 4.37 8.64
C LEU A 286 -28.35 5.47 7.60
N SER A 287 -27.58 6.51 7.92
CA SER A 287 -27.42 7.68 7.05
C SER A 287 -26.77 7.34 5.70
N VAL A 288 -25.97 6.26 5.66
CA VAL A 288 -25.26 5.83 4.45
C VAL A 288 -25.81 4.52 3.86
N GLN A 289 -26.86 3.94 4.45
CA GLN A 289 -27.34 2.59 4.15
C GLN A 289 -27.56 2.36 2.64
N THR A 290 -28.25 3.29 1.98
CA THR A 290 -28.58 3.17 0.55
C THR A 290 -27.32 3.17 -0.32
N GLU A 291 -26.41 4.12 -0.08
CA GLU A 291 -25.16 4.26 -0.85
C GLU A 291 -24.20 3.10 -0.56
N PHE A 292 -24.16 2.61 0.67
CA PHE A 292 -23.41 1.41 1.03
C PHE A 292 -23.92 0.20 0.25
N ILE A 293 -25.23 -0.05 0.24
CA ILE A 293 -25.84 -1.19 -0.45
C ILE A 293 -25.53 -1.13 -1.96
N ASP A 294 -25.63 0.05 -2.55
CA ASP A 294 -25.39 0.23 -3.97
C ASP A 294 -23.92 0.01 -4.35
N ARG A 295 -22.99 0.56 -3.58
CA ARG A 295 -21.56 0.66 -3.97
C ARG A 295 -20.65 -0.43 -3.39
N VAL A 296 -21.04 -1.10 -2.30
CA VAL A 296 -20.15 -2.09 -1.66
C VAL A 296 -19.83 -3.25 -2.59
N SER A 297 -18.55 -3.54 -2.78
CA SER A 297 -18.13 -4.65 -3.66
C SER A 297 -18.41 -6.02 -3.03
N ALA A 298 -18.62 -7.04 -3.86
CA ALA A 298 -18.86 -8.40 -3.38
C ALA A 298 -17.72 -8.98 -2.51
N PRO A 299 -16.42 -8.74 -2.81
CA PRO A 299 -15.32 -9.17 -1.94
C PRO A 299 -15.34 -8.52 -0.57
N VAL A 300 -15.57 -7.20 -0.49
CA VAL A 300 -15.66 -6.46 0.78
C VAL A 300 -16.85 -6.97 1.60
N LEU A 301 -17.99 -7.19 0.95
CA LEU A 301 -19.19 -7.73 1.62
C LEU A 301 -18.95 -9.13 2.20
N LYS A 302 -18.27 -10.01 1.45
CA LYS A 302 -17.90 -11.36 1.92
C LYS A 302 -16.95 -11.29 3.12
N TYR A 303 -16.03 -10.34 3.13
CA TYR A 303 -15.13 -10.14 4.26
C TYR A 303 -15.86 -9.59 5.50
N LEU A 304 -16.74 -8.60 5.32
CA LEU A 304 -17.56 -8.06 6.41
C LEU A 304 -18.41 -9.16 7.06
N GLU A 305 -19.01 -10.03 6.25
CA GLU A 305 -19.78 -11.17 6.73
C GLU A 305 -18.92 -12.14 7.56
N LEU A 306 -17.71 -12.46 7.10
CA LEU A 306 -16.76 -13.28 7.84
C LEU A 306 -16.37 -12.68 9.20
N VAL A 307 -16.09 -11.37 9.24
CA VAL A 307 -15.69 -10.69 10.48
C VAL A 307 -16.86 -10.59 11.45
N LEU A 308 -18.08 -10.32 10.96
CA LEU A 308 -19.28 -10.29 11.80
C LEU A 308 -19.62 -11.67 12.37
N HIS A 309 -19.38 -12.74 11.61
CA HIS A 309 -19.52 -14.11 12.10
C HIS A 309 -18.48 -14.45 13.17
N THR A 310 -17.22 -14.12 12.90
CA THR A 310 -16.09 -14.33 13.83
C THR A 310 -16.30 -13.61 15.16
N ASN A 311 -16.85 -12.40 15.12
CA ASN A 311 -17.21 -11.60 16.31
C ASN A 311 -18.53 -12.03 16.97
N ARG A 312 -19.12 -13.15 16.53
CA ARG A 312 -20.41 -13.70 17.00
C ARG A 312 -21.57 -12.70 16.89
N VAL A 313 -21.46 -11.74 15.97
CA VAL A 313 -22.55 -10.81 15.66
C VAL A 313 -23.59 -11.58 14.85
N ILE A 314 -23.22 -12.27 13.77
CA ILE A 314 -24.13 -13.15 13.02
C ILE A 314 -23.83 -14.62 13.31
N ASN A 315 -24.86 -15.47 13.34
CA ASN A 315 -24.71 -16.92 13.55
C ASN A 315 -24.61 -17.71 12.23
N ASP A 316 -24.26 -19.00 12.30
CA ASP A 316 -24.09 -19.86 11.13
C ASP A 316 -25.33 -19.89 10.23
N ARG A 317 -26.53 -19.92 10.83
CA ARG A 317 -27.80 -19.94 10.11
C ARG A 317 -28.08 -18.62 9.37
N GLU A 318 -27.77 -17.49 10.00
CA GLU A 318 -27.87 -16.16 9.41
C GLU A 318 -26.89 -16.00 8.24
N MET A 319 -25.66 -16.52 8.39
CA MET A 319 -24.62 -16.51 7.35
C MET A 319 -24.97 -17.41 6.16
N GLU A 320 -25.45 -18.63 6.40
CA GLU A 320 -25.91 -19.55 5.33
C GLU A 320 -27.09 -18.97 4.55
N SER A 321 -28.02 -18.28 5.23
CA SER A 321 -29.18 -17.63 4.58
C SER A 321 -28.81 -16.53 3.58
N ASN A 322 -27.57 -16.02 3.64
CA ASN A 322 -27.06 -15.00 2.74
C ASN A 322 -26.24 -15.58 1.58
N GLN A 323 -25.85 -16.85 1.59
CA GLN A 323 -24.97 -17.40 0.56
C GLN A 323 -25.61 -17.40 -0.84
N THR A 324 -26.93 -17.60 -0.93
CA THR A 324 -27.69 -17.72 -2.19
C THR A 324 -28.28 -16.41 -2.72
N LYS A 325 -28.13 -15.30 -2.00
CA LYS A 325 -28.70 -13.99 -2.37
C LYS A 325 -27.82 -13.21 -3.36
N THR A 326 -28.38 -12.21 -4.05
CA THR A 326 -27.60 -11.28 -4.88
C THR A 326 -26.72 -10.37 -4.01
N ARG A 327 -25.69 -9.72 -4.58
CA ARG A 327 -24.80 -8.79 -3.84
C ARG A 327 -25.61 -7.72 -3.07
N THR A 328 -26.55 -7.08 -3.75
CA THR A 328 -27.39 -6.01 -3.19
C THR A 328 -28.27 -6.53 -2.06
N ASP A 329 -28.91 -7.69 -2.25
CA ASP A 329 -29.74 -8.32 -1.22
C ASP A 329 -28.93 -8.77 0.00
N LYS A 330 -27.70 -9.25 -0.22
CA LYS A 330 -26.76 -9.58 0.86
C LYS A 330 -26.37 -8.34 1.65
N ALA A 331 -26.02 -7.25 0.98
CA ALA A 331 -25.65 -5.99 1.64
C ALA A 331 -26.80 -5.44 2.47
N HIS A 332 -28.02 -5.45 1.91
CA HIS A 332 -29.23 -5.02 2.60
C HIS A 332 -29.55 -5.93 3.81
N SER A 333 -29.44 -7.26 3.65
CA SER A 333 -29.63 -8.24 4.73
C SER A 333 -28.63 -8.03 5.87
N LEU A 334 -27.34 -7.85 5.54
CA LEU A 334 -26.27 -7.69 6.50
C LEU A 334 -26.43 -6.41 7.34
N ILE A 335 -26.73 -5.27 6.70
CA ILE A 335 -26.99 -4.02 7.44
C ILE A 335 -28.18 -4.18 8.38
N ASN A 336 -29.29 -4.76 7.91
CA ASN A 336 -30.49 -4.90 8.73
C ASN A 336 -30.26 -5.83 9.94
N MET A 337 -29.47 -6.89 9.78
CA MET A 337 -29.09 -7.76 10.90
C MET A 337 -28.24 -7.03 11.92
N VAL A 338 -27.26 -6.26 11.46
CA VAL A 338 -26.36 -5.51 12.33
C VAL A 338 -27.10 -4.39 13.07
N LEU A 339 -28.00 -3.65 12.40
CA LEU A 339 -28.86 -2.65 13.03
C LEU A 339 -29.78 -3.27 14.10
N LYS A 340 -30.34 -4.46 13.87
CA LYS A 340 -31.17 -5.16 14.87
C LYS A 340 -30.37 -5.61 16.10
N LYS A 341 -29.07 -5.85 15.94
CA LYS A 341 -28.16 -6.28 17.02
C LYS A 341 -27.56 -5.10 17.79
N GLY A 342 -27.77 -3.88 17.31
CA GLY A 342 -27.53 -2.62 18.01
C GLY A 342 -26.12 -2.06 17.88
N ASN A 343 -25.87 -0.96 18.58
CA ASN A 343 -24.75 -0.05 18.37
C ASN A 343 -23.36 -0.68 18.33
N LYS A 344 -23.11 -1.68 19.19
CA LYS A 344 -21.82 -2.39 19.20
C LYS A 344 -21.58 -3.17 17.91
N ALA A 345 -22.64 -3.80 17.37
CA ALA A 345 -22.56 -4.51 16.10
C ALA A 345 -22.35 -3.52 14.94
N CYS A 346 -23.05 -2.38 14.96
CA CYS A 346 -22.87 -1.31 13.96
C CYS A 346 -21.45 -0.77 13.96
N ARG A 347 -20.87 -0.53 15.14
CA ARG A 347 -19.49 -0.09 15.27
C ARG A 347 -18.51 -1.09 14.65
N ILE A 348 -18.66 -2.39 14.95
CA ILE A 348 -17.80 -3.44 14.37
C ILE A 348 -17.90 -3.44 12.84
N LEU A 349 -19.12 -3.34 12.27
CA LEU A 349 -19.29 -3.27 10.82
C LEU A 349 -18.61 -2.02 10.23
N ILE A 350 -18.81 -0.85 10.84
CA ILE A 350 -18.25 0.43 10.37
C ILE A 350 -16.71 0.43 10.45
N GLU A 351 -16.13 -0.02 11.56
CA GLU A 351 -14.69 -0.12 11.75
C GLU A 351 -14.07 -1.11 10.76
N THR A 352 -14.67 -2.29 10.62
CA THR A 352 -14.20 -3.30 9.64
C THR A 352 -14.31 -2.76 8.22
N PHE A 353 -15.40 -2.06 7.90
CA PHE A 353 -15.58 -1.46 6.58
C PHE A 353 -14.55 -0.38 6.28
N ARG A 354 -14.21 0.46 7.26
CA ARG A 354 -13.13 1.45 7.16
C ARG A 354 -11.78 0.81 6.81
N GLU A 355 -11.49 -0.35 7.38
CA GLU A 355 -10.23 -1.07 7.13
C GLU A 355 -10.19 -1.73 5.76
N GLN A 356 -11.32 -2.28 5.29
CA GLN A 356 -11.37 -3.03 4.04
C GLN A 356 -11.57 -2.17 2.81
N ASP A 357 -12.32 -1.08 2.92
CA ASP A 357 -12.53 -0.13 1.83
C ASP A 357 -12.43 1.30 2.37
N PRO A 358 -11.20 1.79 2.64
CA PRO A 358 -10.99 3.13 3.19
C PRO A 358 -11.51 4.23 2.27
N PHE A 359 -11.46 4.02 0.95
CA PHE A 359 -11.90 5.01 -0.04
C PHE A 359 -13.43 5.14 -0.05
N LEU A 360 -14.16 4.02 -0.10
CA LEU A 360 -15.62 4.07 -0.01
C LEU A 360 -16.08 4.49 1.39
N TYR A 361 -15.35 4.13 2.44
CA TYR A 361 -15.61 4.61 3.79
C TYR A 361 -15.53 6.15 3.89
N GLU A 362 -14.45 6.76 3.40
CA GLU A 362 -14.30 8.23 3.37
C GLU A 362 -15.41 8.89 2.56
N LEU A 363 -15.76 8.32 1.40
CA LEU A 363 -16.85 8.82 0.56
C LEU A 363 -18.22 8.79 1.26
N LEU A 364 -18.50 7.73 2.01
CA LEU A 364 -19.81 7.53 2.63
C LEU A 364 -19.93 8.19 4.00
N PHE A 365 -18.91 8.10 4.86
CA PHE A 365 -19.03 8.51 6.27
C PHE A 365 -18.38 9.86 6.58
N VAL A 366 -17.42 10.33 5.77
CA VAL A 366 -16.69 11.59 6.04
C VAL A 366 -17.20 12.72 5.16
N ASN A 367 -17.41 12.46 3.86
CA ASN A 367 -17.87 13.49 2.92
C ASN A 367 -19.37 13.86 3.08
N GLN A 368 -20.13 13.14 3.92
CA GLN A 368 -21.52 13.51 4.26
C GLN A 368 -21.60 14.63 5.31
N GLU A 369 -20.55 14.85 6.12
CA GLU A 369 -20.52 15.94 7.08
C GLU A 369 -20.41 17.31 6.39
N GLN A 370 -19.78 17.37 5.21
CA GLN A 370 -19.67 18.61 4.41
C GLN A 370 -20.98 19.00 3.71
N LYS A 371 -21.95 18.09 3.55
CA LYS A 371 -23.28 18.40 2.98
C LYS A 371 -24.27 18.94 4.01
N LYS A 372 -24.05 18.73 5.31
CA LYS A 372 -24.92 19.26 6.38
C LYS A 372 -24.56 20.68 6.83
N THR A 373 -23.35 21.16 6.58
CA THR A 373 -22.87 22.50 6.98
C THR A 373 -23.10 23.61 5.95
N VAL A 374 -23.69 23.30 4.78
CA VAL A 374 -24.03 24.31 3.75
C VAL A 374 -25.50 24.74 3.82
N GLY A 375 -26.25 24.27 4.83
CA GLY A 375 -27.66 24.61 5.03
C GLY A 375 -28.00 25.02 6.45
N GLN A 376 -27.44 26.14 6.92
CA GLN A 376 -28.04 27.01 7.93
C GLN A 376 -27.74 28.46 7.63
#